data_AF-A0A4P7GNI4-F1
#
_entry.id   AF-A0A4P7GNI4-F1
#
_cell.length_a   1.000
_cell.length_b   1.000
_cell.length_c   1.000
_cell.angle_alpha   90.00
_cell.angle_beta   90.00
_cell.angle_gamma   90.00
#
_symmetry.space_group_name_H-M   'P 1'
#
loop_
_entity.id
_entity.type
_entity.pdbx_description
1 polymer ?
#
loop_
_entity_poly.entity_id
_entity_poly.type
_entity_poly.pdbx_seq_one_letter_code
_entity_poly.pdbx_strand_id
1 'polypeptide(L)' 'MRLIDELNELHASYVRAINAAVAEDDFALADQLAEAYDDDAVRLVAEREGKTHLLPLQRPQVHESSLRRMVRMLRAGRAA' A
#
# COMPACT_ATOMS: atom_id res chain seq x y z
N MET A 1 4.19 13.26 -21.09
CA MET A 1 4.68 12.07 -20.37
C MET A 1 3.61 10.99 -20.51
N ARG A 2 3.97 9.71 -20.68
CA ARG A 2 2.97 8.63 -20.82
C ARG A 2 2.55 8.15 -19.43
N LEU A 3 1.32 7.68 -19.27
CA LEU A 3 0.80 7.13 -18.01
C LEU A 3 1.73 6.06 -17.41
N ILE A 4 2.30 5.19 -18.25
CA ILE A 4 3.24 4.17 -17.80
C ILE A 4 4.51 4.76 -17.19
N ASP A 5 5.01 5.88 -17.73
CA ASP A 5 6.21 6.53 -17.21
C ASP A 5 5.93 7.15 -15.83
N GLU A 6 4.74 7.73 -15.65
CA GLU A 6 4.29 8.31 -14.37
C GLU A 6 4.04 7.23 -13.31
N LEU A 7 3.45 6.10 -13.69
CA LEU A 7 3.28 4.95 -12.79
C LEU A 7 4.62 4.36 -12.36
N ASN A 8 5.60 4.30 -13.26
CA ASN A 8 6.94 3.82 -12.93
C ASN A 8 7.64 4.77 -11.95
N GLU A 9 7.50 6.09 -12.13
CA GLU A 9 8.04 7.07 -11.20
C GLU A 9 7.39 6.97 -9.82
N LEU A 10 6.05 6.88 -9.77
CA LEU A 10 5.30 6.68 -8.54
C LEU A 10 5.74 5.39 -7.82
N HIS A 11 5.82 4.28 -8.55
CA HIS A 11 6.26 3.00 -8.04
C HIS A 11 7.68 3.07 -7.47
N ALA A 12 8.62 3.68 -8.21
CA ALA A 12 10.00 3.82 -7.76
C ALA A 12 10.11 4.68 -6.49
N SER A 13 9.26 5.71 -6.35
CA SER A 13 9.19 6.53 -5.14
C SER A 13 8.76 5.72 -3.92
N TYR A 14 7.65 4.98 -4.04
CA TYR A 14 7.13 4.15 -2.96
C TYR A 14 8.05 2.98 -2.59
N VAL A 15 8.68 2.32 -3.57
CA VAL A 15 9.67 1.27 -3.30
C VAL A 15 10.83 1.81 -2.46
N ARG A 16 11.34 3.01 -2.76
CA ARG A 16 12.40 3.64 -1.97
C ARG A 16 11.93 3.93 -0.53
N ALA A 17 10.73 4.47 -0.36
CA ALA A 17 10.17 4.80 0.95
C ALA A 17 9.92 3.54 1.80
N ILE A 18 9.34 2.49 1.21
CA ILE A 18 9.07 1.22 1.88
C ILE A 18 10.39 0.56 2.29
N ASN A 19 11.38 0.52 1.40
CA ASN A 19 12.68 -0.06 1.73
C ASN A 19 13.38 0.70 2.85
N ALA A 20 13.23 2.03 2.92
CA ALA A 20 13.74 2.83 4.03
C ALA A 20 13.05 2.46 5.36
N ALA A 21 11.71 2.38 5.37
CA ALA A 21 10.96 1.97 6.55
C ALA A 21 11.33 0.55 7.02
N VAL A 22 11.49 -0.40 6.09
CA VAL A 22 11.95 -1.76 6.39
C VAL A 22 13.36 -1.78 6.96
N ALA A 23 14.27 -0.96 6.43
CA ALA A 23 15.64 -0.86 6.94
C ALA A 23 15.70 -0.30 8.37
N GLU A 24 14.69 0.47 8.78
CA GLU A 24 14.53 1.01 10.14
C GLU A 24 13.68 0.11 11.06
N ASP A 25 13.33 -1.10 10.61
CA ASP A 25 12.39 -2.03 11.28
C ASP A 25 10.99 -1.42 11.55
N ASP A 26 10.63 -0.32 10.86
CA ASP A 26 9.30 0.30 10.94
C ASP A 26 8.33 -0.35 9.96
N PHE A 27 7.91 -1.56 10.31
CA PHE A 27 6.96 -2.33 9.51
C PHE A 27 5.55 -1.71 9.49
N ALA A 28 5.20 -0.89 10.48
CA ALA A 28 3.91 -0.21 10.50
C ALA A 28 3.86 0.87 9.42
N LEU A 29 4.93 1.64 9.29
CA LEU A 29 5.08 2.61 8.21
C LEU A 29 5.17 1.93 6.85
N ALA A 30 5.90 0.82 6.74
CA ALA A 30 6.00 0.06 5.48
C ALA A 30 4.62 -0.42 4.98
N ASP A 31 3.76 -0.93 5.87
CA ASP A 31 2.39 -1.33 5.53
C ASP A 31 1.53 -0.11 5.13
N GLN A 32 1.63 1.02 5.84
CA GLN A 32 0.91 2.25 5.48
C GLN A 32 1.33 2.78 4.10
N LEU A 33 2.62 2.76 3.79
CA LEU A 33 3.15 3.17 2.49
C LEU A 33 2.68 2.26 1.36
N ALA A 34 2.54 0.96 1.61
CA ALA A 34 2.00 0.03 0.62
C ALA A 34 0.51 0.31 0.33
N GLU A 35 -0.29 0.58 1.36
CA GLU A 35 -1.71 0.96 1.18
C GLU A 35 -1.85 2.28 0.41
N ALA A 36 -1.03 3.28 0.77
CA ALA A 36 -1.01 4.58 0.11
C ALA A 36 -0.56 4.49 -1.36
N TYR A 37 0.44 3.65 -1.68
CA TYR A 37 0.88 3.41 -3.05
C TYR A 37 -0.29 2.97 -3.94
N ASP A 38 -1.06 1.99 -3.47
CA ASP A 38 -2.16 1.49 -4.26
C ASP A 38 -3.24 2.56 -4.47
N ASP A 39 -3.56 3.36 -3.44
CA ASP A 39 -4.55 4.45 -3.55
C ASP A 39 -4.11 5.52 -4.53
N ASP A 40 -2.84 5.93 -4.47
CA ASP A 40 -2.27 6.91 -5.38
C ASP A 40 -2.17 6.39 -6.81
N ALA A 41 -1.83 5.11 -7.00
CA ALA A 41 -1.77 4.49 -8.32
C ALA A 41 -3.17 4.42 -8.97
N VAL A 42 -4.19 4.02 -8.21
CA VAL A 42 -5.59 4.00 -8.67
C VAL A 42 -6.06 5.40 -9.05
N ARG A 43 -5.77 6.40 -8.19
CA ARG A 43 -6.14 7.79 -8.45
C ARG A 43 -5.45 8.34 -9.70
N LEU A 44 -4.15 8.07 -9.88
CA LEU A 44 -3.39 8.50 -11.05
C LEU A 44 -3.98 7.92 -12.34
N VAL A 45 -4.32 6.63 -12.37
CA VAL A 45 -4.95 5.99 -13.52
C VAL A 45 -6.33 6.60 -13.79
N ALA A 46 -7.15 6.80 -12.76
CA ALA A 46 -8.48 7.37 -12.91
C ALA A 46 -8.44 8.82 -13.43
N GLU A 47 -7.51 9.64 -12.96
CA GLU A 47 -7.28 11.00 -13.45
C GLU A 47 -6.85 11.00 -14.92
N ARG A 48 -5.87 10.15 -15.28
CA ARG A 48 -5.34 10.07 -16.65
C ARG A 48 -6.32 9.53 -17.66
N GLU A 49 -7.19 8.61 -17.25
CA GLU A 49 -8.21 8.00 -18.12
C GLU A 49 -9.56 8.74 -18.07
N GLY A 50 -9.69 9.83 -17.29
CA GLY A 50 -10.94 10.58 -17.14
C GLY A 50 -12.05 9.80 -16.40
N LYS A 51 -11.66 8.81 -15.60
CA LYS A 51 -12.55 7.88 -14.87
C LYS A 51 -12.66 8.18 -13.37
N THR A 52 -12.37 9.41 -12.96
CA THR A 52 -12.46 9.85 -11.56
C THR A 52 -13.84 9.64 -10.94
N HIS A 53 -14.90 9.64 -11.75
CA HIS A 53 -16.28 9.34 -11.33
C HIS A 53 -16.48 7.90 -10.84
N LEU A 54 -15.54 6.99 -11.09
CA LEU A 54 -15.56 5.63 -10.57
C LEU A 54 -14.93 5.51 -9.16
N LEU A 55 -14.41 6.60 -8.60
CA LEU A 55 -13.80 6.61 -7.27
C LEU A 55 -14.83 6.96 -6.16
N PRO A 56 -14.66 6.40 -4.94
CA PRO A 56 -13.64 5.44 -4.55
C PRO A 56 -13.94 4.02 -5.06
N LEU A 57 -12.92 3.31 -5.52
CA LEU A 57 -13.06 1.88 -5.82
C LEU A 57 -13.26 1.11 -4.51
N GLN A 58 -14.40 0.43 -4.37
CA GLN A 58 -14.57 -0.52 -3.27
C GLN A 58 -13.65 -1.72 -3.51
N ARG A 59 -12.55 -1.78 -2.76
CA ARG A 59 -11.64 -2.93 -2.81
C ARG A 59 -12.24 -4.09 -2.03
N PRO A 60 -12.17 -5.33 -2.55
CA PRO A 60 -12.38 -6.50 -1.72
C PRO A 60 -11.42 -6.41 -0.53
N GLN A 61 -11.94 -6.48 0.71
CA GLN A 61 -11.08 -6.49 1.88
C GLN A 61 -10.09 -7.65 1.75
N VAL A 62 -8.80 -7.34 1.76
CA VAL A 62 -7.75 -8.35 1.84
C VAL A 62 -7.93 -9.03 3.20
N HIS A 63 -8.57 -10.19 3.21
CA HIS A 63 -8.71 -10.97 4.43
C HIS A 63 -7.31 -11.23 5.00
N GLU A 64 -7.09 -10.88 6.27
CA GLU A 64 -5.88 -11.26 6.99
C GLU A 64 -5.68 -12.77 6.78
N SER A 65 -4.54 -13.14 6.20
CA SER A 65 -4.20 -14.55 6.13
C SER A 65 -4.17 -15.12 7.55
N SER A 66 -4.62 -16.37 7.72
CA SER A 66 -4.66 -17.03 9.04
C SER A 66 -3.32 -16.94 9.79
N LEU A 67 -2.22 -16.86 9.03
CA LEU A 67 -0.86 -16.69 9.52
C LEU A 67 -0.61 -15.29 10.10
N ARG A 68 -1.00 -14.20 9.40
CA ARG A 68 -0.93 -12.82 9.94
C ARG A 68 -1.81 -12.68 11.20
N ARG A 69 -2.98 -13.31 11.20
CA ARG A 69 -3.88 -13.34 12.37
C ARG A 69 -3.24 -14.02 13.58
N MET A 70 -2.61 -15.20 13.39
CA MET A 70 -1.90 -15.90 14.46
C MET A 70 -0.72 -15.07 15.00
N VAL A 71 0.08 -14.46 14.12
CA VAL A 71 1.20 -13.62 14.53
C VAL A 71 0.74 -12.42 15.37
N ARG A 72 -0.35 -11.75 14.98
CA ARG A 72 -0.94 -10.66 15.78
C ARG A 72 -1.36 -11.13 17.17
N MET A 73 -2.06 -12.27 17.27
CA MET A 73 -2.49 -12.81 18.56
C MET A 73 -1.31 -13.17 19.47
N LEU A 74 -0.25 -13.77 18.91
CA LEU A 74 0.95 -14.12 19.68
C LEU A 74 1.71 -12.88 20.17
N ARG A 75 1.77 -11.81 19.37
CA ARG A 75 2.37 -10.53 19.79
C ARG A 75 1.56 -9.86 20.90
N ALA A 76 0.23 -9.87 20.81
CA ALA A 76 -0.64 -9.31 21.85
C ALA A 76 -0.54 -10.07 23.18
N GLY A 77 -0.43 -11.40 23.14
CA GLY A 77 -0.32 -12.23 24.34
C GLY A 77 1.06 -12.21 25.02
N ARG A 78 2.11 -11.74 24.35
CA ARG A 78 3.48 -11.67 24.90
C ARG A 78 3.78 -10.36 25.65
N ALA A 79 2.88 -9.37 25.55
CA ALA A 79 2.99 -8.07 26.22
C ALA A 79 2.20 -7.97 27.54
N ALA A 80 1.61 -9.09 28.00
CA ALA A 80 0.89 -9.26 29.26
C ALA A 80 1.64 -10.21 30.19
#